data_AF-A0A9D3MXX9-F1
#
_entry.id   AF-A0A9D3MXX9-F1
#
_cell.length_a   1.000
_cell.length_b   1.000
_cell.length_c   1.000
_cell.angle_alpha   90.00
_cell.angle_beta   90.00
_cell.angle_gamma   90.00
#
_symmetry.space_group_name_H-M   'P 1'
#
loop_
_entity.id
_entity.type
_entity.pdbx_description
1 polymer ?
#
loop_
_entity_poly.entity_id
_entity_poly.type
_entity_poly.pdbx_seq_one_letter_code
_entity_poly.pdbx_strand_id
1 'polypeptide(L)'
;MLPRAPDRSSRELSKILAKLERLKQQNEDLRRMAESLRVPEGQVEADPGAAGRLHSLEEQLIQAKEQISSFQRQPGDAGPGKNQEVLRRKIENGVKELWYFVRSEIKKLGQVETGDLQKHIDTLLQDLGHQQRSIMTDLYYLSQADGAGEWREKEAKDLSELVQNRITYLQNPKDCSKAQKLVCNINKGCGYGCQLHHVVYCFMIAYGTHRTLILESQNWRYATGGWETVFRPVSESCTDRSGASTGHWSGEANDRNVQVVELPIVDSLHPRPPYLPLAIPEDLADRLHRLHGDPSVWWVSQFVKYLIRPQAWLEKEIQEAAAKMGFKHPIIGVHVRRTDKVGTEAAFHPIEEYMVHVEDHFQHLARRMHVDKKRVYLATDDPALLQEAKAKYQDYEFISDNSISWSAGLHNRYTENSLRGVILDIHFLSQTNYLVCTFSSQVCRVAYEIMQTLHPDASSYFHSLDDIYYFGGQNAHNQIAIYPHQPRSGEDIPLEPGDVVGVAGNHWDGYSKGINRKMGRTGLYPSYKVKEKVETVKYPTYPEADKLLHL
;
A
#
# COMPACT_ATOMS: atom_id res chain seq x y z
N MET A 1 -19.53 39.65 -49.10
CA MET A 1 -19.64 39.90 -47.65
C MET A 1 -18.71 38.93 -46.94
N LEU A 2 -17.59 39.41 -46.40
CA LEU A 2 -16.62 38.61 -45.65
C LEU A 2 -17.11 38.43 -44.19
N PRO A 3 -16.98 37.23 -43.57
CA PRO A 3 -17.27 37.06 -42.15
C PRO A 3 -16.14 37.68 -41.30
N ARG A 4 -16.51 38.55 -40.35
CA ARG A 4 -15.58 39.13 -39.36
C ARG A 4 -14.99 38.02 -38.47
N ALA A 5 -13.67 38.03 -38.33
CA ALA A 5 -12.95 37.20 -37.37
C ALA A 5 -13.34 37.58 -35.91
N PRO A 6 -13.42 36.62 -34.97
CA PRO A 6 -13.72 36.92 -33.59
C PRO A 6 -12.57 37.73 -32.96
N ASP A 7 -12.99 38.83 -32.35
CA ASP A 7 -12.16 39.93 -31.86
C ASP A 7 -11.22 39.47 -30.74
N ARG A 8 -9.94 39.85 -30.82
CA ARG A 8 -8.87 39.47 -29.87
C ARG A 8 -9.22 39.87 -28.43
N SER A 9 -10.03 40.93 -28.30
CA SER A 9 -10.61 41.46 -27.07
C SER A 9 -11.52 40.46 -26.34
N SER A 10 -12.30 39.66 -27.07
CA SER A 10 -13.25 38.68 -26.49
C SER A 10 -12.53 37.56 -25.75
N ARG A 11 -11.39 37.07 -26.29
CA ARG A 11 -10.58 36.04 -25.64
C ARG A 11 -9.86 36.55 -24.40
N GLU A 12 -9.44 37.81 -24.38
CA GLU A 12 -8.87 38.43 -23.17
C GLU A 12 -9.92 38.65 -22.09
N LEU A 13 -11.13 39.09 -22.48
CA LEU A 13 -12.27 39.22 -21.57
C LEU A 13 -12.66 37.88 -20.93
N SER A 14 -12.72 36.80 -21.71
CA SER A 14 -12.98 35.45 -21.17
C SER A 14 -11.89 35.00 -20.18
N LYS A 15 -10.61 35.31 -20.44
CA LYS A 15 -9.52 35.02 -19.50
C LYS A 15 -9.61 35.85 -18.22
N ILE A 16 -10.01 37.12 -18.33
CA ILE A 16 -10.19 38.01 -17.17
C ILE A 16 -11.39 37.54 -16.34
N LEU A 17 -12.50 37.17 -16.97
CA LEU A 17 -13.69 36.63 -16.30
C LEU A 17 -13.37 35.32 -15.58
N ALA A 18 -12.67 34.38 -16.22
CA ALA A 18 -12.24 33.14 -15.59
C ALA A 18 -11.30 33.39 -14.38
N LYS A 19 -10.41 34.39 -14.46
CA LYS A 19 -9.59 34.81 -13.31
C LYS A 19 -10.42 35.40 -12.18
N LEU A 20 -11.42 36.21 -12.52
CA LEU A 20 -12.28 36.89 -11.55
C LEU A 20 -13.19 35.89 -10.82
N GLU A 21 -13.69 34.89 -11.53
CA GLU A 21 -14.48 33.79 -10.98
C GLU A 21 -13.63 32.89 -10.06
N ARG A 22 -12.39 32.59 -10.46
CA ARG A 22 -11.42 31.90 -9.61
C ARG A 22 -11.10 32.69 -8.33
N LEU A 23 -10.91 34.01 -8.44
CA LEU A 23 -10.70 34.90 -7.29
C LEU A 23 -11.91 34.97 -6.37
N LYS A 24 -13.13 34.89 -6.93
CA LYS A 24 -14.37 34.88 -6.15
C LYS A 24 -14.51 33.57 -5.37
N GLN A 25 -14.25 32.43 -6.01
CA GLN A 25 -14.22 31.13 -5.35
C GLN A 25 -13.19 31.10 -4.21
N GLN A 26 -11.97 31.61 -4.47
CA GLN A 26 -10.92 31.73 -3.46
C GLN A 26 -11.35 32.58 -2.26
N ASN A 27 -12.08 33.66 -2.48
CA ASN A 27 -12.59 34.51 -1.40
C ASN A 27 -13.68 33.81 -0.57
N GLU A 28 -14.56 33.04 -1.21
CA GLU A 28 -15.58 32.26 -0.51
C GLU A 28 -14.96 31.15 0.35
N ASP A 29 -13.95 30.46 -0.16
CA ASP A 29 -13.24 29.41 0.57
C ASP A 29 -12.47 29.99 1.79
N LEU A 30 -11.82 31.15 1.62
CA LEU A 30 -11.17 31.88 2.73
C LEU A 30 -12.18 32.33 3.80
N ARG A 31 -13.39 32.75 3.41
CA ARG A 31 -14.45 33.11 4.35
C ARG A 31 -14.94 31.90 5.14
N ARG A 32 -15.14 30.76 4.48
CA ARG A 32 -15.53 29.50 5.15
C ARG A 32 -14.46 29.05 6.15
N MET A 33 -13.19 29.16 5.79
CA MET A 33 -12.08 28.88 6.72
C MET A 33 -12.09 29.83 7.92
N ALA A 34 -12.29 31.13 7.70
CA ALA A 34 -12.37 32.11 8.79
C ALA A 34 -13.57 31.85 9.73
N GLU A 35 -14.69 31.37 9.19
CA GLU A 35 -15.85 30.96 9.97
C GLU A 35 -15.60 29.69 10.80
N SER A 36 -14.86 28.71 10.26
CA SER A 36 -14.48 27.50 11.01
C SER A 36 -13.48 27.75 12.14
N LEU A 37 -12.73 28.86 12.08
CA LEU A 37 -11.75 29.24 13.10
C LEU A 37 -12.35 30.11 14.23
N ARG A 38 -13.63 30.48 14.17
CA ARG A 38 -14.28 31.27 15.22
C ARG A 38 -14.59 30.40 16.45
N VAL A 39 -13.96 30.74 17.56
CA VAL A 39 -14.30 30.22 18.89
C VAL A 39 -15.49 31.03 19.45
N PRO A 40 -16.53 30.40 20.03
CA PRO A 40 -17.55 31.12 20.78
C PRO A 40 -16.93 31.78 22.02
N GLU A 41 -17.01 33.11 22.12
CA GLU A 41 -16.58 33.83 23.30
C GLU A 41 -17.52 33.54 24.48
N GLY A 42 -17.08 32.67 25.38
CA GLY A 42 -17.75 32.46 26.66
C GLY A 42 -17.64 31.04 27.21
N GLN A 43 -16.49 30.71 27.80
CA GLN A 43 -16.31 29.81 28.96
C GLN A 43 -14.80 29.57 29.16
N VAL A 44 -14.17 30.42 29.96
CA VAL A 44 -12.81 30.17 30.49
C VAL A 44 -12.97 29.84 31.97
N GLU A 45 -13.23 28.57 32.28
CA GLU A 45 -12.89 27.98 33.57
C GLU A 45 -12.26 26.60 33.34
N ALA A 46 -11.32 26.25 34.23
CA ALA A 46 -10.28 25.25 34.07
C ALA A 46 -10.79 23.86 33.62
N ASP A 47 -10.44 23.48 32.38
CA ASP A 47 -10.71 22.16 31.80
C ASP A 47 -9.37 21.49 31.41
N PRO A 48 -9.05 20.28 31.89
CA PRO A 48 -7.86 19.52 31.48
C PRO A 48 -7.78 19.23 29.96
N GLY A 49 -8.88 19.39 29.22
CA GLY A 49 -8.93 19.28 27.76
C GLY A 49 -8.46 20.52 26.97
N ALA A 50 -8.10 21.61 27.64
CA ALA A 50 -7.72 22.87 26.99
C ALA A 50 -6.41 22.78 26.20
N ALA A 51 -5.42 22.03 26.69
CA ALA A 51 -4.13 21.85 26.01
C ALA A 51 -4.26 21.05 24.70
N GLY A 52 -5.11 20.00 24.69
CA GLY A 52 -5.37 19.22 23.48
C GLY A 52 -6.13 20.02 22.40
N ARG A 53 -7.08 20.87 22.80
CA ARG A 53 -7.77 21.80 21.89
C ARG A 53 -6.84 22.89 21.35
N LEU A 54 -5.94 23.43 22.18
CA LEU A 54 -4.95 24.41 21.74
C LEU A 54 -4.00 23.81 20.70
N HIS A 55 -3.54 22.58 20.91
CA HIS A 55 -2.64 21.92 19.96
C HIS A 55 -3.34 21.52 18.66
N SER A 56 -4.60 21.07 18.72
CA SER A 56 -5.37 20.81 17.49
C SER A 56 -5.63 22.10 16.70
N LEU A 57 -5.86 23.22 17.39
CA LEU A 57 -5.99 24.54 16.77
C LEU A 57 -4.66 25.02 16.19
N GLU A 58 -3.52 24.72 16.82
CA GLU A 58 -2.19 25.00 16.26
C GLU A 58 -1.92 24.19 14.99
N GLU A 59 -2.22 22.90 14.97
CA GLU A 59 -2.11 22.07 13.76
C GLU A 59 -3.03 22.57 12.64
N GLN A 60 -4.29 22.89 12.96
CA GLN A 60 -5.23 23.47 11.99
C GLN A 60 -4.75 24.82 11.46
N LEU A 61 -4.12 25.65 12.31
CA LEU A 61 -3.55 26.93 11.92
C LEU A 61 -2.32 26.76 11.01
N ILE A 62 -1.47 25.76 11.27
CA ILE A 62 -0.31 25.43 10.44
C ILE A 62 -0.78 24.95 9.06
N GLN A 63 -1.73 24.01 9.03
CA GLN A 63 -2.32 23.52 7.77
C GLN A 63 -3.00 24.65 6.99
N ALA A 64 -3.77 25.51 7.65
CA ALA A 64 -4.40 26.67 7.02
C ALA A 64 -3.36 27.67 6.48
N LYS A 65 -2.26 27.90 7.19
CA LYS A 65 -1.15 28.76 6.72
C LYS A 65 -0.45 28.16 5.50
N GLU A 66 -0.24 26.85 5.48
CA GLU A 66 0.36 26.14 4.34
C GLU A 66 -0.56 26.21 3.12
N GLN A 67 -1.86 25.99 3.28
CA GLN A 67 -2.86 26.15 2.22
C GLN A 67 -2.93 27.60 1.70
N ILE A 68 -2.95 28.60 2.59
CA ILE A 68 -2.90 30.01 2.19
C ILE A 68 -1.62 30.31 1.39
N SER A 69 -0.48 29.74 1.80
CA SER A 69 0.79 29.90 1.07
C SER A 69 0.80 29.19 -0.29
N SER A 70 0.10 28.05 -0.43
CA SER A 70 -0.06 27.35 -1.70
C SER A 70 -0.98 28.14 -2.65
N PHE A 71 -2.01 28.81 -2.12
CA PHE A 71 -2.87 29.72 -2.89
C PHE A 71 -2.18 31.01 -3.33
N GLN A 72 -1.17 31.49 -2.59
CA GLN A 72 -0.37 32.66 -2.95
C GLN A 72 0.64 32.40 -4.08
N ARG A 73 0.87 31.14 -4.47
CA ARG A 73 1.70 30.82 -5.63
C ARG A 73 0.97 31.22 -6.91
N GLN A 74 1.34 32.39 -7.43
CA GLN A 74 1.04 32.74 -8.81
C GLN A 74 1.64 31.68 -9.75
N PRO A 75 0.99 31.33 -10.87
CA PRO A 75 1.49 30.38 -11.86
C PRO A 75 2.65 30.98 -12.70
N GLY A 76 3.62 31.60 -12.04
CA GLY A 76 4.71 32.37 -12.65
C GLY A 76 6.02 32.39 -11.87
N ASP A 77 6.14 31.75 -10.70
CA ASP A 77 7.44 31.57 -10.05
C ASP A 77 8.12 30.34 -10.68
N ALA A 78 8.93 30.58 -11.72
CA ALA A 78 9.48 29.54 -12.61
C ALA A 78 10.62 28.69 -11.98
N GLY A 79 10.70 28.62 -10.65
CA GLY A 79 11.81 28.00 -9.91
C GLY A 79 11.34 26.92 -8.92
N PRO A 80 12.27 26.09 -8.42
CA PRO A 80 11.97 25.10 -7.39
C PRO A 80 11.50 25.78 -6.10
N GLY A 81 10.60 25.11 -5.37
CA GLY A 81 10.04 25.66 -4.15
C GLY A 81 11.10 25.85 -3.05
N LYS A 82 10.92 26.90 -2.24
CA LYS A 82 11.88 27.25 -1.17
C LYS A 82 12.04 26.11 -0.16
N ASN A 83 10.95 25.50 0.30
CA ASN A 83 10.99 24.49 1.35
C ASN A 83 11.65 23.21 0.83
N GLN A 84 11.35 22.82 -0.41
CA GLN A 84 11.96 21.71 -1.12
C GLN A 84 13.49 21.87 -1.16
N GLU A 85 13.98 23.04 -1.58
CA GLU A 85 15.43 23.28 -1.67
C GLU A 85 16.14 23.35 -0.30
N VAL A 86 15.47 23.88 0.72
CA VAL A 86 15.99 23.89 2.09
C VAL A 86 16.10 22.46 2.64
N LEU A 87 15.04 21.66 2.51
CA LEU A 87 15.00 20.27 2.98
C LEU A 87 16.00 19.40 2.20
N ARG A 88 16.11 19.57 0.88
CA ARG A 88 17.10 18.88 0.04
C ARG A 88 18.53 19.11 0.56
N ARG A 89 18.92 20.35 0.83
CA ARG A 89 20.25 20.68 1.38
C ARG A 89 20.43 20.15 2.80
N LYS A 90 19.37 20.17 3.62
CA LYS A 90 19.40 19.65 4.99
C LYS A 90 19.65 18.14 5.01
N ILE A 91 18.97 17.38 4.15
CA ILE A 91 19.20 15.94 3.96
C ILE A 91 20.62 15.68 3.48
N GLU A 92 21.09 16.43 2.47
CA GLU A 92 22.46 16.33 1.97
C GLU A 92 23.50 16.54 3.07
N ASN A 93 23.30 17.55 3.91
CA ASN A 93 24.16 17.82 5.06
C ASN A 93 24.05 16.71 6.13
N GLY A 94 22.84 16.24 6.42
CA GLY A 94 22.61 15.14 7.38
C GLY A 94 23.35 13.87 6.99
N VAL A 95 23.35 13.51 5.70
CA VAL A 95 24.11 12.35 5.20
C VAL A 95 25.62 12.57 5.31
N LYS A 96 26.12 13.79 5.07
CA LYS A 96 27.54 14.13 5.26
C LYS A 96 27.96 14.00 6.72
N GLU A 97 27.18 14.55 7.64
CA GLU A 97 27.45 14.45 9.09
C GLU A 97 27.37 13.02 9.59
N LEU A 98 26.37 12.24 9.13
CA LEU A 98 26.29 10.81 9.43
C LEU A 98 27.56 10.08 8.98
N TRP A 99 28.07 10.38 7.78
CA TRP A 99 29.31 9.78 7.30
C TRP A 99 30.55 10.21 8.11
N TYR A 100 30.63 11.49 8.49
CA TYR A 100 31.71 11.97 9.36
C TYR A 100 31.69 11.28 10.72
N PHE A 101 30.50 11.13 11.30
CA PHE A 101 30.28 10.46 12.58
C PHE A 101 30.65 8.98 12.50
N VAL A 102 30.09 8.22 11.54
CA VAL A 102 30.42 6.80 11.33
C VAL A 102 31.91 6.58 11.17
N ARG A 103 32.59 7.40 10.35
CA ARG A 103 34.03 7.28 10.13
C ARG A 103 34.84 7.60 11.39
N SER A 104 34.39 8.53 12.23
CA SER A 104 35.00 8.86 13.52
C SER A 104 34.86 7.69 14.50
N GLU A 105 33.64 7.24 14.74
CA GLU A 105 33.36 6.23 15.76
C GLU A 105 33.91 4.86 15.39
N ILE A 106 33.85 4.44 14.12
CA ILE A 106 34.48 3.19 13.68
C ILE A 106 35.99 3.18 13.93
N LYS A 107 36.68 4.33 13.78
CA LYS A 107 38.11 4.41 14.10
C LYS A 107 38.38 4.32 15.59
N LYS A 108 37.48 4.86 16.42
CA LYS A 108 37.57 4.78 17.88
C LYS A 108 37.30 3.37 18.39
N LEU A 109 36.44 2.58 17.73
CA LEU A 109 36.14 1.19 18.13
C LEU A 109 37.39 0.33 18.31
N GLY A 110 38.41 0.50 17.47
CA GLY A 110 39.68 -0.23 17.60
C GLY A 110 40.54 0.17 18.81
N GLN A 111 40.15 1.22 19.54
CA GLN A 111 40.85 1.78 20.69
C GLN A 111 40.06 1.59 22.00
N VAL A 112 38.84 1.04 21.93
CA VAL A 112 38.00 0.80 23.12
C VAL A 112 38.47 -0.46 23.83
N GLU A 113 38.59 -0.39 25.16
CA GLU A 113 38.91 -1.56 25.98
C GLU A 113 37.81 -2.62 25.87
N THR A 114 38.19 -3.91 25.87
CA THR A 114 37.25 -5.03 25.67
C THR A 114 36.06 -5.02 26.64
N GLY A 115 36.26 -4.52 27.87
CA GLY A 115 35.20 -4.42 28.88
C GLY A 115 34.11 -3.38 28.56
N ASP A 116 34.44 -2.33 27.80
CA ASP A 116 33.53 -1.24 27.45
C ASP A 116 33.02 -1.32 26.00
N LEU A 117 33.56 -2.26 25.21
CA LEU A 117 33.28 -2.38 23.77
C LEU A 117 31.78 -2.53 23.47
N GLN A 118 31.09 -3.43 24.17
CA GLN A 118 29.67 -3.67 23.94
C GLN A 118 28.83 -2.43 24.23
N LYS A 119 29.09 -1.78 25.36
CA LYS A 119 28.39 -0.54 25.75
C LYS A 119 28.62 0.58 24.73
N HIS A 120 29.84 0.69 24.20
CA HIS A 120 30.15 1.66 23.15
C HIS A 120 29.42 1.34 21.83
N ILE A 121 29.36 0.07 21.43
CA ILE A 121 28.59 -0.38 20.26
C ILE A 121 27.11 -0.05 20.42
N ASP A 122 26.51 -0.35 21.58
CA ASP A 122 25.10 -0.10 21.84
C ASP A 122 24.79 1.41 21.79
N THR A 123 25.66 2.24 22.38
CA THR A 123 25.55 3.71 22.33
C THR A 123 25.67 4.22 20.88
N LEU A 124 26.64 3.70 20.12
CA LEU A 124 26.84 4.06 18.72
C LEU A 124 25.61 3.73 17.87
N LEU A 125 25.02 2.54 18.04
CA LEU A 125 23.81 2.15 17.32
C LEU A 125 22.62 3.05 17.68
N GLN A 126 22.47 3.44 18.94
CA GLN A 126 21.44 4.38 19.37
C GLN A 126 21.60 5.76 18.69
N ASP A 127 22.81 6.32 18.69
CA ASP A 127 23.13 7.61 18.06
C ASP A 127 22.91 7.56 16.54
N LEU A 128 23.35 6.49 15.88
CA LEU A 128 23.12 6.26 14.45
C LEU A 128 21.63 6.16 14.15
N GLY A 129 20.86 5.48 14.99
CA GLY A 129 19.40 5.41 14.87
C GLY A 129 18.75 6.80 14.94
N HIS A 130 19.14 7.63 15.90
CA HIS A 130 18.61 8.99 16.01
C HIS A 130 18.95 9.85 14.78
N GLN A 131 20.19 9.77 14.28
CA GLN A 131 20.62 10.51 13.08
C GLN A 131 19.88 10.01 11.84
N GLN A 132 19.79 8.70 11.64
CA GLN A 132 19.05 8.10 10.52
C GLN A 132 17.58 8.52 10.54
N ARG A 133 16.90 8.43 11.69
CA ARG A 133 15.49 8.83 11.81
C ARG A 133 15.31 10.32 11.53
N SER A 134 16.29 11.17 11.85
CA SER A 134 16.24 12.60 11.52
C SER A 134 16.25 12.86 10.01
N ILE A 135 17.12 12.15 9.28
CA ILE A 135 17.20 12.23 7.82
C ILE A 135 15.90 11.72 7.18
N MET A 136 15.36 10.61 7.69
CA MET A 136 14.09 10.06 7.20
C MET A 136 12.91 11.00 7.46
N THR A 137 12.88 11.71 8.59
CA THR A 137 11.85 12.71 8.86
C THR A 137 11.96 13.89 7.88
N ASP A 138 13.18 14.35 7.58
CA ASP A 138 13.37 15.42 6.61
C ASP A 138 12.99 14.98 5.18
N LEU A 139 13.23 13.73 4.81
CA LEU A 139 12.73 13.13 3.56
C LEU A 139 11.21 13.08 3.51
N TYR A 140 10.55 12.74 4.63
CA TYR A 140 9.10 12.81 4.72
C TYR A 140 8.61 14.24 4.48
N TYR A 141 9.17 15.25 5.15
CA TYR A 141 8.77 16.64 4.91
C TYR A 141 9.07 17.09 3.47
N LEU A 142 10.18 16.63 2.88
CA LEU A 142 10.51 16.91 1.48
C LEU A 142 9.42 16.34 0.54
N SER A 143 8.89 15.16 0.83
CA SER A 143 7.80 14.58 0.05
C SER A 143 6.54 15.44 0.08
N GLN A 144 6.25 16.12 1.20
CA GLN A 144 5.04 16.93 1.39
C GLN A 144 5.21 18.38 0.92
N ALA A 145 6.46 18.86 0.88
CA ALA A 145 6.78 20.26 0.66
C ALA A 145 6.15 20.83 -0.62
N ASP A 146 5.83 22.12 -0.56
CA ASP A 146 5.58 22.93 -1.74
C ASP A 146 4.42 22.43 -2.63
N GLY A 147 3.38 21.85 -2.00
CA GLY A 147 2.17 21.34 -2.66
C GLY A 147 2.29 19.92 -3.22
N ALA A 148 3.45 19.26 -3.02
CA ALA A 148 3.66 17.90 -3.49
C ALA A 148 2.77 16.86 -2.79
N GLY A 149 2.45 17.07 -1.50
CA GLY A 149 1.50 16.23 -0.75
C GLY A 149 0.09 16.29 -1.33
N GLU A 150 -0.46 17.50 -1.46
CA GLU A 150 -1.80 17.75 -2.04
C GLU A 150 -1.91 17.20 -3.48
N TRP A 151 -0.86 17.39 -4.29
CA TRP A 151 -0.82 16.84 -5.65
C TRP A 151 -0.85 15.30 -5.65
N ARG A 152 -0.07 14.64 -4.79
CA ARG A 152 -0.06 13.16 -4.70
C ARG A 152 -1.41 12.61 -4.26
N GLU A 153 -2.05 13.23 -3.27
CA GLU A 153 -3.38 12.81 -2.81
C GLU A 153 -4.43 12.92 -3.92
N LYS A 154 -4.45 14.05 -4.62
CA LYS A 154 -5.34 14.25 -5.77
C LYS A 154 -5.08 13.23 -6.87
N GLU A 155 -3.83 13.05 -7.29
CA GLU A 155 -3.49 12.12 -8.38
C GLU A 155 -3.77 10.66 -8.01
N ALA A 156 -3.54 10.25 -6.76
CA ALA A 156 -3.90 8.92 -6.27
C ALA A 156 -5.40 8.67 -6.31
N LYS A 157 -6.20 9.65 -5.88
CA LYS A 157 -7.65 9.61 -5.96
C LYS A 157 -8.12 9.53 -7.41
N ASP A 158 -7.63 10.42 -8.28
CA ASP A 158 -7.98 10.47 -9.71
C ASP A 158 -7.67 9.14 -10.42
N LEU A 159 -6.52 8.52 -10.12
CA LEU A 159 -6.13 7.22 -10.67
C LEU A 159 -6.98 6.06 -10.13
N SER A 160 -7.28 6.04 -8.83
CA SER A 160 -8.13 4.98 -8.26
C SER A 160 -9.55 5.09 -8.81
N GLU A 161 -10.12 6.30 -8.88
CA GLU A 161 -11.45 6.53 -9.48
C GLU A 161 -11.48 6.09 -10.95
N LEU A 162 -10.46 6.43 -11.74
CA LEU A 162 -10.34 5.99 -13.13
C LEU A 162 -10.42 4.46 -13.22
N VAL A 163 -9.58 3.73 -12.48
CA VAL A 163 -9.55 2.27 -12.55
C VAL A 163 -10.83 1.64 -12.00
N GLN A 164 -11.36 2.13 -10.89
CA GLN A 164 -12.63 1.62 -10.33
C GLN A 164 -13.80 1.81 -11.29
N ASN A 165 -13.82 2.91 -12.05
CA ASN A 165 -14.84 3.13 -13.08
C ASN A 165 -14.69 2.17 -14.27
N ARG A 166 -13.46 1.92 -14.73
CA ARG A 166 -13.20 0.93 -15.79
C ARG A 166 -13.60 -0.49 -15.35
N ILE A 167 -13.27 -0.88 -14.12
CA ILE A 167 -13.68 -2.16 -13.54
C ILE A 167 -15.21 -2.24 -13.44
N THR A 168 -15.86 -1.20 -12.92
CA THR A 168 -17.33 -1.14 -12.81
C THR A 168 -18.01 -1.25 -14.17
N TYR A 169 -17.48 -0.57 -15.18
CA TYR A 169 -17.98 -0.66 -16.56
C TYR A 169 -17.88 -2.09 -17.10
N LEU A 170 -16.70 -2.72 -16.99
CA LEU A 170 -16.47 -4.10 -17.43
C LEU A 170 -17.41 -5.08 -16.73
N GLN A 171 -17.60 -4.91 -15.43
CA GLN A 171 -18.39 -5.83 -14.63
C GLN A 171 -19.90 -5.72 -14.89
N ASN A 172 -20.38 -4.58 -15.39
CA ASN A 172 -21.81 -4.31 -15.52
C ASN A 172 -22.24 -4.11 -16.99
N PRO A 173 -22.17 -5.16 -17.84
CA PRO A 173 -22.65 -5.09 -19.21
C PRO A 173 -24.17 -4.86 -19.25
N LYS A 174 -24.65 -4.16 -20.30
CA LYS A 174 -26.08 -3.90 -20.49
C LYS A 174 -26.91 -5.16 -20.76
N ASP A 175 -26.31 -6.14 -21.43
CA ASP A 175 -26.96 -7.41 -21.79
C ASP A 175 -26.05 -8.57 -21.37
N CYS A 176 -26.30 -9.14 -20.20
CA CYS A 176 -25.50 -10.25 -19.65
C CYS A 176 -25.55 -11.51 -20.53
N SER A 177 -26.64 -11.72 -21.31
CA SER A 177 -26.77 -12.90 -22.17
C SER A 177 -25.79 -12.90 -23.34
N LYS A 178 -25.27 -11.72 -23.72
CA LYS A 178 -24.32 -11.52 -24.83
C LYS A 178 -22.92 -11.11 -24.38
N ALA A 179 -22.74 -10.84 -23.08
CA ALA A 179 -21.44 -10.46 -22.54
C ALA A 179 -20.43 -11.60 -22.73
N GLN A 180 -19.18 -11.23 -23.00
CA GLN A 180 -18.04 -12.15 -22.90
C GLN A 180 -17.71 -12.30 -21.41
N LYS A 181 -17.55 -13.55 -20.96
CA LYS A 181 -17.45 -13.89 -19.53
C LYS A 181 -16.19 -14.70 -19.25
N LEU A 182 -15.65 -14.52 -18.06
CA LEU A 182 -14.59 -15.35 -17.50
C LEU A 182 -15.05 -15.89 -16.15
N VAL A 183 -15.14 -17.21 -16.04
CA VAL A 183 -15.60 -17.90 -14.82
C VAL A 183 -14.39 -18.21 -13.95
N CYS A 184 -14.48 -17.83 -12.67
CA CYS A 184 -13.49 -18.11 -11.65
C CYS A 184 -14.16 -18.83 -10.48
N ASN A 185 -13.56 -19.92 -9.99
CA ASN A 185 -14.10 -20.67 -8.87
C ASN A 185 -13.26 -20.39 -7.61
N ILE A 186 -13.88 -19.87 -6.55
CA ILE A 186 -13.16 -19.45 -5.33
C ILE A 186 -12.49 -20.61 -4.57
N ASN A 187 -12.93 -21.86 -4.81
CA ASN A 187 -12.58 -23.03 -4.00
C ASN A 187 -11.18 -23.60 -4.24
N LYS A 188 -10.18 -22.74 -4.42
CA LYS A 188 -8.76 -23.14 -4.40
C LYS A 188 -8.42 -23.80 -3.05
N GLY A 189 -7.59 -24.83 -3.10
CA GLY A 189 -7.13 -25.66 -1.98
C GLY A 189 -6.25 -24.97 -0.93
N CYS A 190 -6.60 -23.77 -0.46
CA CYS A 190 -5.79 -22.99 0.48
C CYS A 190 -6.66 -22.11 1.42
N GLY A 191 -6.04 -21.28 2.25
CA GLY A 191 -6.72 -20.37 3.17
C GLY A 191 -7.24 -19.07 2.51
N TYR A 192 -7.94 -18.23 3.28
CA TYR A 192 -8.66 -17.04 2.81
C TYR A 192 -7.80 -16.11 1.95
N GLY A 193 -6.64 -15.65 2.43
CA GLY A 193 -5.78 -14.73 1.66
C GLY A 193 -5.33 -15.31 0.32
N CYS A 194 -5.01 -16.60 0.27
CA CYS A 194 -4.68 -17.29 -0.98
C CYS A 194 -5.89 -17.43 -1.93
N GLN A 195 -7.09 -17.67 -1.41
CA GLN A 195 -8.32 -17.70 -2.20
C GLN A 195 -8.69 -16.30 -2.73
N LEU A 196 -8.53 -15.24 -1.94
CA LEU A 196 -8.72 -13.87 -2.39
C LEU A 196 -7.73 -13.51 -3.51
N HIS A 197 -6.45 -13.84 -3.34
CA HIS A 197 -5.44 -13.67 -4.41
C HIS A 197 -5.77 -14.48 -5.66
N HIS A 198 -6.37 -15.67 -5.54
CA HIS A 198 -6.86 -16.40 -6.70
C HIS A 198 -7.95 -15.62 -7.46
N VAL A 199 -8.92 -15.04 -6.74
CA VAL A 199 -9.97 -14.21 -7.37
C VAL A 199 -9.39 -12.94 -8.00
N VAL A 200 -8.41 -12.28 -7.34
CA VAL A 200 -7.68 -11.13 -7.91
C VAL A 200 -6.99 -11.50 -9.21
N TYR A 201 -6.28 -12.63 -9.25
CA TYR A 201 -5.64 -13.15 -10.46
C TYR A 201 -6.66 -13.37 -11.59
N CYS A 202 -7.80 -13.99 -11.30
CA CYS A 202 -8.87 -14.17 -12.28
C CYS A 202 -9.37 -12.83 -12.80
N PHE A 203 -9.53 -11.85 -11.91
CA PHE A 203 -10.06 -10.54 -12.25
C PHE A 203 -9.11 -9.73 -13.13
N MET A 204 -7.79 -9.81 -12.87
CA MET A 204 -6.78 -9.17 -13.71
C MET A 204 -6.80 -9.71 -15.14
N ILE A 205 -6.95 -11.04 -15.32
CA ILE A 205 -7.07 -11.65 -16.64
C ILE A 205 -8.41 -11.30 -17.29
N ALA A 206 -9.51 -11.30 -16.53
CA ALA A 206 -10.83 -10.88 -17.02
C ALA A 206 -10.78 -9.44 -17.54
N TYR A 207 -10.13 -8.55 -16.79
CA TYR A 207 -9.88 -7.16 -17.19
C TYR A 207 -9.00 -7.04 -18.42
N GLY A 208 -7.93 -7.82 -18.53
CA GLY A 208 -7.06 -7.84 -19.71
C GLY A 208 -7.75 -8.33 -20.98
N THR A 209 -8.68 -9.27 -20.85
CA THR A 209 -9.34 -9.96 -21.98
C THR A 209 -10.72 -9.43 -22.33
N HIS A 210 -11.15 -8.30 -21.74
CA HIS A 210 -12.49 -7.72 -21.93
C HIS A 210 -13.64 -8.68 -21.57
N ARG A 211 -13.46 -9.48 -20.50
CA ARG A 211 -14.46 -10.44 -20.03
C ARG A 211 -15.01 -10.01 -18.68
N THR A 212 -16.33 -10.01 -18.53
CA THR A 212 -16.97 -9.84 -17.22
C THR A 212 -16.61 -11.03 -16.33
N LEU A 213 -16.07 -10.78 -15.15
CA LEU A 213 -15.77 -11.81 -14.17
C LEU A 213 -17.07 -12.35 -13.57
N ILE A 214 -17.25 -13.67 -13.68
CA ILE A 214 -18.29 -14.43 -13.00
C ILE A 214 -17.62 -15.25 -11.90
N LEU A 215 -17.99 -14.98 -10.65
CA LEU A 215 -17.42 -15.66 -9.48
C LEU A 215 -18.34 -16.79 -9.03
N GLU A 216 -17.87 -18.03 -9.13
CA GLU A 216 -18.53 -19.18 -8.54
C GLU A 216 -18.03 -19.41 -7.12
N SER A 217 -18.93 -19.20 -6.16
CA SER A 217 -18.62 -19.30 -4.72
C SER A 217 -19.49 -20.27 -3.94
N GLN A 218 -20.33 -21.07 -4.60
CA GLN A 218 -21.09 -22.09 -3.89
C GLN A 218 -20.16 -23.10 -3.21
N ASN A 219 -20.60 -23.61 -2.05
CA ASN A 219 -19.82 -24.54 -1.21
C ASN A 219 -18.45 -23.98 -0.80
N TRP A 220 -18.35 -22.66 -0.65
CA TRP A 220 -17.13 -22.05 -0.18
C TRP A 220 -16.81 -22.50 1.25
N ARG A 221 -15.61 -23.03 1.46
CA ARG A 221 -15.18 -23.63 2.74
C ARG A 221 -15.31 -22.70 3.95
N TYR A 222 -15.28 -21.39 3.73
CA TYR A 222 -15.42 -20.39 4.78
C TYR A 222 -16.87 -19.97 5.03
N ALA A 223 -17.72 -20.00 4.00
CA ALA A 223 -19.14 -19.66 4.07
C ALA A 223 -19.88 -20.43 2.97
N THR A 224 -20.66 -21.45 3.31
CA THR A 224 -21.27 -22.34 2.29
C THR A 224 -22.27 -21.60 1.40
N GLY A 225 -22.86 -20.50 1.90
CA GLY A 225 -23.69 -19.56 1.16
C GLY A 225 -22.96 -18.75 0.08
N GLY A 226 -21.63 -18.72 0.09
CA GLY A 226 -20.79 -18.12 -0.93
C GLY A 226 -20.24 -16.74 -0.59
N TRP A 227 -19.78 -16.04 -1.63
CA TRP A 227 -19.09 -14.76 -1.53
C TRP A 227 -19.99 -13.67 -0.95
N GLU A 228 -21.24 -13.67 -1.40
CA GLU A 228 -22.26 -12.69 -1.04
C GLU A 228 -22.68 -12.74 0.43
N THR A 229 -22.26 -13.78 1.17
CA THR A 229 -22.38 -13.81 2.63
C THR A 229 -21.73 -12.57 3.23
N VAL A 230 -20.51 -12.20 2.79
CA VAL A 230 -19.70 -11.12 3.40
C VAL A 230 -19.48 -9.90 2.50
N PHE A 231 -19.35 -10.09 1.18
CA PHE A 231 -19.02 -9.03 0.23
C PHE A 231 -20.14 -8.80 -0.77
N ARG A 232 -20.15 -7.64 -1.42
CA ARG A 232 -21.09 -7.37 -2.51
C ARG A 232 -20.80 -8.30 -3.70
N PRO A 233 -21.82 -8.61 -4.53
CA PRO A 233 -21.59 -9.36 -5.76
C PRO A 233 -20.58 -8.61 -6.64
N VAL A 234 -19.82 -9.38 -7.43
CA VAL A 234 -18.80 -8.80 -8.32
C VAL A 234 -19.41 -8.02 -9.49
N SER A 235 -20.70 -8.19 -9.75
CA SER A 235 -21.49 -7.48 -10.76
C SER A 235 -22.92 -7.28 -10.27
N GLU A 236 -23.54 -6.14 -10.58
CA GLU A 236 -24.95 -5.88 -10.31
C GLU A 236 -25.85 -6.31 -11.48
N SER A 237 -25.31 -6.36 -12.72
CA SER A 237 -26.09 -6.66 -13.92
C SER A 237 -25.79 -8.02 -14.57
N CYS A 238 -24.70 -8.69 -14.18
CA CYS A 238 -24.27 -9.93 -14.80
C CYS A 238 -23.53 -10.87 -13.85
N THR A 239 -24.28 -11.73 -13.19
CA THR A 239 -23.78 -12.78 -12.27
C THR A 239 -23.99 -14.20 -12.81
N ASP A 240 -24.71 -14.34 -13.92
CA ASP A 240 -25.03 -15.62 -14.54
C ASP A 240 -23.96 -16.07 -15.54
N ARG A 241 -23.63 -17.37 -15.53
CA ARG A 241 -22.60 -17.99 -16.38
C ARG A 241 -23.10 -18.50 -17.74
N SER A 242 -24.37 -18.27 -18.11
CA SER A 242 -24.89 -18.75 -19.40
C SER A 242 -24.21 -18.07 -20.59
N GLY A 243 -24.15 -18.77 -21.72
CA GLY A 243 -23.64 -18.25 -22.97
C GLY A 243 -23.81 -19.26 -24.09
N ALA A 244 -23.68 -18.81 -25.34
CA ALA A 244 -23.80 -19.64 -26.53
C ALA A 244 -22.66 -20.67 -26.67
N SER A 245 -21.48 -20.38 -26.09
CA SER A 245 -20.32 -21.28 -26.08
C SER A 245 -19.55 -21.16 -24.77
N THR A 246 -19.12 -22.31 -24.26
CA THR A 246 -18.34 -22.43 -23.01
C THR A 246 -17.14 -23.33 -23.25
N GLY A 247 -15.98 -22.96 -22.71
CA GLY A 247 -14.76 -23.78 -22.80
C GLY A 247 -13.77 -23.44 -21.69
N HIS A 248 -12.84 -24.35 -21.45
CA HIS A 248 -11.70 -24.07 -20.57
C HIS A 248 -10.69 -23.15 -21.26
N TRP A 249 -9.97 -22.36 -20.48
CA TRP A 249 -8.88 -21.53 -20.97
C TRP A 249 -7.91 -22.32 -21.86
N SER A 250 -7.75 -21.85 -23.10
CA SER A 250 -6.80 -22.41 -24.07
C SER A 250 -5.87 -21.34 -24.67
N GLY A 251 -5.98 -20.11 -24.19
CA GLY A 251 -5.21 -18.95 -24.59
C GLY A 251 -6.08 -17.93 -25.33
N GLU A 252 -5.85 -16.65 -25.08
CA GLU A 252 -6.69 -15.54 -25.56
C GLU A 252 -7.00 -15.59 -27.07
N ALA A 253 -6.01 -15.93 -27.90
CA ALA A 253 -6.19 -16.03 -29.34
C ALA A 253 -7.14 -17.18 -29.75
N ASN A 254 -7.06 -18.32 -29.06
CA ASN A 254 -7.90 -19.49 -29.30
C ASN A 254 -9.33 -19.27 -28.77
N ASP A 255 -9.44 -18.57 -27.63
CA ASP A 255 -10.69 -18.36 -26.93
C ASP A 255 -11.49 -17.15 -27.46
N ARG A 256 -11.04 -16.48 -28.53
CA ARG A 256 -11.66 -15.24 -29.05
C ARG A 256 -13.16 -15.36 -29.37
N ASN A 257 -13.60 -16.53 -29.83
CA ASN A 257 -15.01 -16.79 -30.18
C ASN A 257 -15.76 -17.60 -29.11
N VAL A 258 -15.11 -17.92 -27.99
CA VAL A 258 -15.73 -18.61 -26.85
C VAL A 258 -16.34 -17.56 -25.95
N GLN A 259 -17.66 -17.61 -25.74
CA GLN A 259 -18.35 -16.58 -24.95
C GLN A 259 -17.99 -16.67 -23.46
N VAL A 260 -17.95 -17.87 -22.92
CA VAL A 260 -17.70 -18.13 -21.49
C VAL A 260 -16.44 -18.97 -21.33
N VAL A 261 -15.40 -18.40 -20.74
CA VAL A 261 -14.12 -19.09 -20.55
C VAL A 261 -13.93 -19.44 -19.07
N GLU A 262 -13.71 -20.71 -18.77
CA GLU A 262 -13.40 -21.17 -17.42
C GLU A 262 -11.90 -21.11 -17.16
N LEU A 263 -11.49 -20.30 -16.19
CA LEU A 263 -10.08 -20.07 -15.88
C LEU A 263 -9.62 -20.99 -14.74
N PRO A 264 -8.53 -21.75 -14.91
CA PRO A 264 -7.98 -22.58 -13.85
C PRO A 264 -7.20 -21.74 -12.82
N ILE A 265 -6.77 -22.39 -11.74
CA ILE A 265 -5.79 -21.82 -10.82
C ILE A 265 -4.48 -21.50 -11.57
N VAL A 266 -3.77 -20.47 -11.11
CA VAL A 266 -2.52 -20.01 -11.76
C VAL A 266 -1.45 -21.10 -11.90
N ASP A 267 -1.44 -22.06 -10.97
CA ASP A 267 -0.52 -23.20 -10.91
C ASP A 267 -0.65 -24.14 -12.12
N SER A 268 -1.84 -24.23 -12.72
CA SER A 268 -2.13 -25.06 -13.90
C SER A 268 -2.50 -24.24 -15.14
N LEU A 269 -2.30 -22.92 -15.10
CA LEU A 269 -2.60 -22.02 -16.20
C LEU A 269 -1.60 -22.19 -17.35
N HIS A 270 -2.09 -22.67 -18.49
CA HIS A 270 -1.31 -22.74 -19.72
C HIS A 270 -2.21 -22.49 -20.96
N PRO A 271 -1.78 -21.64 -21.92
CA PRO A 271 -0.62 -20.74 -21.84
C PRO A 271 -0.86 -19.59 -20.85
N ARG A 272 0.20 -19.00 -20.30
CA ARG A 272 0.08 -17.85 -19.39
C ARG A 272 -0.16 -16.57 -20.19
N PRO A 273 -1.24 -15.81 -19.95
CA PRO A 273 -1.45 -14.50 -20.59
C PRO A 273 -0.49 -13.44 -20.00
N PRO A 274 -0.34 -12.29 -20.67
CA PRO A 274 0.53 -11.21 -20.16
C PRO A 274 -0.07 -10.48 -18.95
N TYR A 275 -1.36 -10.63 -18.68
CA TYR A 275 -2.12 -9.91 -17.65
C TYR A 275 -1.90 -10.44 -16.23
N LEU A 276 -0.64 -10.52 -15.79
CA LEU A 276 -0.23 -11.08 -14.52
C LEU A 276 0.69 -10.13 -13.76
N PRO A 277 0.66 -10.13 -12.42
CA PRO A 277 1.66 -9.44 -11.62
C PRO A 277 3.09 -9.93 -11.97
N LEU A 278 4.12 -9.12 -11.81
CA LEU A 278 4.12 -7.75 -11.26
C LEU A 278 3.94 -6.67 -12.34
N ALA A 279 3.46 -7.03 -13.54
CA ALA A 279 3.31 -6.05 -14.61
C ALA A 279 2.11 -5.10 -14.39
N ILE A 280 2.28 -3.85 -14.81
CA ILE A 280 1.26 -2.79 -14.72
C ILE A 280 0.72 -2.39 -16.12
N PRO A 281 -0.44 -1.72 -16.20
CA PRO A 281 -0.94 -1.16 -17.46
C PRO A 281 -0.01 -0.10 -18.04
N GLU A 282 0.36 -0.27 -19.31
CA GLU A 282 1.23 0.66 -20.05
C GLU A 282 0.68 2.10 -20.07
N ASP A 283 -0.64 2.28 -20.17
CA ASP A 283 -1.28 3.60 -20.18
C ASP A 283 -1.23 4.34 -18.83
N LEU A 284 -1.04 3.60 -17.73
CA LEU A 284 -0.96 4.14 -16.37
C LEU A 284 0.48 4.25 -15.86
N ALA A 285 1.44 3.60 -16.53
CA ALA A 285 2.80 3.45 -16.04
C ALA A 285 3.45 4.79 -15.67
N ASP A 286 3.46 5.79 -16.56
CA ASP A 286 4.10 7.09 -16.29
C ASP A 286 3.44 7.88 -15.16
N ARG A 287 2.13 7.69 -14.95
CA ARG A 287 1.41 8.33 -13.83
C ARG A 287 1.76 7.64 -12.52
N LEU A 288 1.79 6.31 -12.51
CA LEU A 288 2.13 5.51 -11.34
C LEU A 288 3.60 5.69 -10.91
N HIS A 289 4.55 5.74 -11.85
CA HIS A 289 5.96 6.00 -11.51
C HIS A 289 6.19 7.38 -10.87
N ARG A 290 5.34 8.35 -11.16
CA ARG A 290 5.39 9.68 -10.53
C ARG A 290 4.72 9.70 -9.15
N LEU A 291 3.84 8.75 -8.87
CA LEU A 291 2.99 8.75 -7.69
C LEU A 291 3.44 7.75 -6.61
N HIS A 292 3.73 6.51 -7.00
CA HIS A 292 3.75 5.35 -6.10
C HIS A 292 5.09 4.60 -6.18
N GLY A 293 5.70 4.31 -5.02
CA GLY A 293 7.00 3.64 -4.92
C GLY A 293 7.02 2.17 -5.37
N ASP A 294 5.87 1.49 -5.37
CA ASP A 294 5.67 0.18 -5.99
C ASP A 294 4.37 0.14 -6.82
N PRO A 295 4.43 0.45 -8.12
CA PRO A 295 3.26 0.43 -8.99
C PRO A 295 2.56 -0.94 -9.08
N SER A 296 3.28 -2.04 -8.85
CA SER A 296 2.77 -3.41 -9.02
C SER A 296 1.73 -3.73 -7.96
N VAL A 297 2.05 -3.45 -6.68
CA VAL A 297 1.10 -3.63 -5.58
C VAL A 297 -0.08 -2.66 -5.69
N TRP A 298 0.15 -1.43 -6.19
CA TRP A 298 -0.95 -0.48 -6.44
C TRP A 298 -1.94 -1.02 -7.47
N TRP A 299 -1.45 -1.67 -8.54
CA TRP A 299 -2.32 -2.27 -9.55
C TRP A 299 -3.12 -3.45 -9.00
N VAL A 300 -2.47 -4.34 -8.25
CA VAL A 300 -3.14 -5.46 -7.54
C VAL A 300 -4.21 -4.95 -6.58
N SER A 301 -3.91 -3.88 -5.84
CA SER A 301 -4.82 -3.35 -4.82
C SER A 301 -6.12 -2.79 -5.39
N GLN A 302 -6.16 -2.33 -6.65
CA GLN A 302 -7.40 -1.87 -7.27
C GLN A 302 -8.43 -2.99 -7.42
N PHE A 303 -7.99 -4.21 -7.71
CA PHE A 303 -8.88 -5.38 -7.79
C PHE A 303 -9.29 -5.85 -6.39
N VAL A 304 -8.37 -5.85 -5.43
CA VAL A 304 -8.68 -6.13 -4.02
C VAL A 304 -9.77 -5.17 -3.53
N LYS A 305 -9.59 -3.86 -3.74
CA LYS A 305 -10.56 -2.80 -3.38
C LYS A 305 -11.95 -3.06 -3.93
N TYR A 306 -12.07 -3.43 -5.21
CA TYR A 306 -13.36 -3.71 -5.81
C TYR A 306 -14.00 -4.98 -5.24
N LEU A 307 -13.21 -6.03 -4.99
CA LEU A 307 -13.71 -7.30 -4.47
C LEU A 307 -14.25 -7.13 -3.04
N ILE A 308 -13.47 -6.51 -2.14
CA ILE A 308 -13.80 -6.48 -0.71
C ILE A 308 -14.86 -5.45 -0.31
N ARG A 309 -15.65 -4.92 -1.26
CA ARG A 309 -16.77 -4.03 -0.96
C ARG A 309 -17.73 -4.76 -0.01
N PRO A 310 -17.87 -4.33 1.25
CA PRO A 310 -18.59 -5.10 2.25
C PRO A 310 -20.10 -5.09 2.00
N GLN A 311 -20.78 -6.14 2.44
CA GLN A 311 -22.21 -6.08 2.69
C GLN A 311 -22.50 -5.10 3.83
N ALA A 312 -23.70 -4.52 3.86
CA ALA A 312 -24.07 -3.50 4.85
C ALA A 312 -23.91 -3.98 6.31
N TRP A 313 -24.18 -5.26 6.57
CA TRP A 313 -24.03 -5.85 7.91
C TRP A 313 -22.56 -5.95 8.33
N LEU A 314 -21.66 -6.29 7.40
CA LEU A 314 -20.22 -6.40 7.67
C LEU A 314 -19.60 -5.00 7.87
N GLU A 315 -20.04 -4.02 7.08
CA GLU A 315 -19.63 -2.63 7.28
C GLU A 315 -20.00 -2.12 8.68
N LYS A 316 -21.22 -2.43 9.12
CA LYS A 316 -21.67 -2.12 10.49
C LYS A 316 -20.83 -2.84 11.54
N GLU A 317 -20.54 -4.12 11.34
CA GLU A 317 -19.69 -4.89 12.26
C GLU A 317 -18.28 -4.31 12.38
N ILE A 318 -17.67 -3.89 11.27
CA ILE A 318 -16.35 -3.24 11.26
C ILE A 318 -16.39 -1.97 12.13
N GLN A 319 -17.42 -1.13 11.96
CA GLN A 319 -17.59 0.10 12.75
C GLN A 319 -17.80 -0.18 14.24
N GLU A 320 -18.65 -1.16 14.57
CA GLU A 320 -18.91 -1.58 15.96
C GLU A 320 -17.64 -2.17 16.61
N ALA A 321 -16.89 -2.99 15.88
CA ALA A 321 -15.62 -3.56 16.35
C ALA A 321 -14.56 -2.48 16.60
N ALA A 322 -14.43 -1.51 15.69
CA ALA A 322 -13.50 -0.39 15.84
C ALA A 322 -13.79 0.42 17.13
N ALA A 323 -15.08 0.74 17.35
CA ALA A 323 -15.53 1.46 18.54
C ALA A 323 -15.32 0.64 19.82
N LYS A 324 -15.68 -0.64 19.82
CA LYS A 324 -15.56 -1.54 20.97
C LYS A 324 -14.12 -1.74 21.41
N MET A 325 -13.19 -1.86 20.45
CA MET A 325 -11.77 -2.05 20.71
C MET A 325 -11.02 -0.74 21.00
N GLY A 326 -11.67 0.41 20.80
CA GLY A 326 -11.02 1.71 20.94
C GLY A 326 -9.93 1.96 19.90
N PHE A 327 -10.11 1.44 18.67
CA PHE A 327 -9.12 1.58 17.60
C PHE A 327 -8.90 3.06 17.25
N LYS A 328 -7.67 3.55 17.45
CA LYS A 328 -7.29 4.95 17.19
C LYS A 328 -5.81 5.11 16.85
N HIS A 329 -5.51 6.16 16.11
CA HIS A 329 -4.15 6.55 15.72
C HIS A 329 -3.44 7.36 16.81
N PRO A 330 -2.09 7.36 16.85
CA PRO A 330 -1.19 6.52 16.04
C PRO A 330 -1.18 5.06 16.52
N ILE A 331 -1.14 4.11 15.59
CA ILE A 331 -1.17 2.67 15.83
C ILE A 331 -0.35 1.92 14.78
N ILE A 332 0.40 0.91 15.20
CA ILE A 332 1.17 0.02 14.32
C ILE A 332 0.51 -1.36 14.29
N GLY A 333 0.32 -1.90 13.10
CA GLY A 333 -0.23 -3.24 12.90
C GLY A 333 0.88 -4.28 13.01
N VAL A 334 0.64 -5.33 13.80
CA VAL A 334 1.54 -6.47 13.94
C VAL A 334 0.76 -7.73 13.62
N HIS A 335 1.22 -8.46 12.62
CA HIS A 335 0.64 -9.76 12.27
C HIS A 335 1.66 -10.87 12.50
N VAL A 336 1.39 -11.71 13.50
CA VAL A 336 2.24 -12.85 13.86
C VAL A 336 1.55 -14.14 13.43
N ARG A 337 2.15 -14.85 12.48
CA ARG A 337 1.65 -16.14 11.99
C ARG A 337 2.49 -17.28 12.58
N ARG A 338 1.86 -18.18 13.33
CA ARG A 338 2.50 -19.37 13.91
C ARG A 338 1.89 -20.65 13.31
N THR A 339 0.98 -21.27 14.06
CA THR A 339 0.35 -22.60 13.88
C THR A 339 0.95 -23.49 12.77
N ASP A 340 0.21 -23.76 11.69
CA ASP A 340 0.52 -24.71 10.62
C ASP A 340 1.62 -24.26 9.64
N LYS A 341 2.10 -23.02 9.77
CA LYS A 341 3.07 -22.43 8.84
C LYS A 341 4.51 -22.56 9.32
N VAL A 342 4.72 -22.67 10.64
CA VAL A 342 6.04 -22.91 11.22
C VAL A 342 6.55 -24.28 10.78
N GLY A 343 7.70 -24.29 10.08
CA GLY A 343 8.36 -25.51 9.62
C GLY A 343 7.89 -26.06 8.27
N THR A 344 6.92 -25.40 7.61
CA THR A 344 6.48 -25.76 6.25
C THR A 344 6.69 -24.61 5.27
N GLU A 345 6.14 -23.43 5.58
CA GLU A 345 6.14 -22.26 4.69
C GLU A 345 6.85 -21.04 5.28
N ALA A 346 7.04 -20.99 6.60
CA ALA A 346 7.73 -19.90 7.29
C ALA A 346 8.49 -20.38 8.54
N ALA A 347 9.40 -19.54 9.04
CA ALA A 347 10.08 -19.75 10.30
C ALA A 347 9.24 -19.27 11.49
N PHE A 348 9.55 -19.76 12.69
CA PHE A 348 9.04 -19.17 13.92
C PHE A 348 9.80 -17.89 14.21
N HIS A 349 9.07 -16.80 14.44
CA HIS A 349 9.63 -15.54 14.88
C HIS A 349 9.10 -15.18 16.29
N PRO A 350 9.96 -14.95 17.28
CA PRO A 350 9.56 -14.47 18.60
C PRO A 350 9.00 -13.04 18.53
N ILE A 351 8.18 -12.65 19.50
CA ILE A 351 7.51 -11.33 19.47
C ILE A 351 8.51 -10.16 19.51
N GLU A 352 9.67 -10.39 20.10
CA GLU A 352 10.78 -9.44 20.20
C GLU A 352 11.25 -8.96 18.83
N GLU A 353 11.34 -9.85 17.83
CA GLU A 353 11.78 -9.50 16.49
C GLU A 353 10.82 -8.49 15.85
N TYR A 354 9.50 -8.69 15.99
CA TYR A 354 8.51 -7.73 15.52
C TYR A 354 8.62 -6.39 16.28
N MET A 355 8.73 -6.46 17.60
CA MET A 355 8.65 -5.27 18.46
C MET A 355 9.85 -4.34 18.35
N VAL A 356 11.01 -4.82 17.89
CA VAL A 356 12.15 -3.94 17.54
C VAL A 356 11.75 -2.94 16.44
N HIS A 357 11.08 -3.41 15.39
CA HIS A 357 10.65 -2.55 14.28
C HIS A 357 9.46 -1.67 14.67
N VAL A 358 8.57 -2.16 15.53
CA VAL A 358 7.49 -1.35 16.10
C VAL A 358 8.05 -0.17 16.90
N GLU A 359 9.02 -0.42 17.80
CA GLU A 359 9.63 0.63 18.60
C GLU A 359 10.41 1.63 17.74
N ASP A 360 11.22 1.16 16.78
CA ASP A 360 11.94 2.04 15.86
C ASP A 360 10.98 2.96 15.06
N HIS A 361 9.87 2.41 14.59
CA HIS A 361 8.88 3.20 13.87
C HIS A 361 8.12 4.18 14.79
N PHE A 362 7.78 3.81 16.03
CA PHE A 362 7.22 4.77 16.99
C PHE A 362 8.18 5.91 17.30
N GLN A 363 9.49 5.62 17.43
CA GLN A 363 10.50 6.66 17.58
C GLN A 363 10.58 7.57 16.36
N HIS A 364 10.37 7.03 15.16
CA HIS A 364 10.28 7.83 13.94
C HIS A 364 9.01 8.71 13.92
N LEU A 365 7.84 8.15 14.25
CA LEU A 365 6.56 8.89 14.33
C LEU A 365 6.62 10.04 15.35
N ALA A 366 7.19 9.81 16.53
CA ALA A 366 7.31 10.80 17.59
C ALA A 366 8.11 12.05 17.18
N ARG A 367 8.89 12.01 16.09
CA ARG A 367 9.58 13.18 15.55
C ARG A 367 8.72 14.10 14.69
N ARG A 368 7.56 13.64 14.25
CA ARG A 368 6.66 14.37 13.33
C ARG A 368 5.25 14.56 13.84
N MET A 369 4.85 13.80 14.86
CA MET A 369 3.53 13.92 15.47
C MET A 369 3.57 13.56 16.95
N HIS A 370 2.58 14.04 17.70
CA HIS A 370 2.41 13.66 19.10
C HIS A 370 2.00 12.18 19.21
N VAL A 371 2.74 11.40 19.99
CA VAL A 371 2.41 10.00 20.31
C VAL A 371 1.95 9.95 21.76
N ASP A 372 0.63 10.03 21.96
CA ASP A 372 0.01 9.99 23.29
C ASP A 372 0.16 8.61 23.95
N LYS A 373 0.08 7.54 23.16
CA LYS A 373 0.30 6.15 23.58
C LYS A 373 0.83 5.32 22.42
N LYS A 374 1.76 4.40 22.71
CA LYS A 374 2.26 3.43 21.72
C LYS A 374 1.26 2.27 21.57
N ARG A 375 0.41 2.34 20.54
CA ARG A 375 -0.64 1.34 20.29
C ARG A 375 -0.22 0.30 19.27
N VAL A 376 -0.53 -0.96 19.53
CA VAL A 376 -0.30 -2.06 18.60
C VAL A 376 -1.61 -2.78 18.33
N TYR A 377 -2.01 -2.86 17.05
CA TYR A 377 -3.04 -3.80 16.65
C TYR A 377 -2.39 -5.16 16.42
N LEU A 378 -2.69 -6.16 17.26
CA LEU A 378 -2.10 -7.49 17.19
C LEU A 378 -3.08 -8.48 16.59
N ALA A 379 -2.79 -8.93 15.37
CA ALA A 379 -3.45 -10.06 14.71
C ALA A 379 -2.57 -11.31 14.81
N THR A 380 -3.13 -12.41 15.30
CA THR A 380 -2.39 -13.66 15.52
C THR A 380 -3.32 -14.86 15.52
N ASP A 381 -2.81 -15.99 15.06
CA ASP A 381 -3.45 -17.31 15.16
C ASP A 381 -3.02 -18.09 16.41
N ASP A 382 -2.16 -17.49 17.25
CA ASP A 382 -1.75 -18.01 18.56
C ASP A 382 -2.44 -17.21 19.68
N PRO A 383 -3.44 -17.81 20.38
CA PRO A 383 -4.21 -17.12 21.40
C PRO A 383 -3.43 -16.82 22.69
N ALA A 384 -2.24 -17.42 22.90
CA ALA A 384 -1.40 -17.15 24.06
C ALA A 384 -0.55 -15.88 23.89
N LEU A 385 -0.32 -15.45 22.65
CA LEU A 385 0.60 -14.37 22.32
C LEU A 385 0.17 -13.01 22.87
N LEU A 386 -1.13 -12.72 22.93
CA LEU A 386 -1.63 -11.45 23.46
C LEU A 386 -1.23 -11.25 24.94
N GLN A 387 -1.31 -12.30 25.75
CA GLN A 387 -0.93 -12.23 27.16
C GLN A 387 0.59 -12.09 27.31
N GLU A 388 1.37 -12.81 26.49
CA GLU A 388 2.82 -12.70 26.43
C GLU A 388 3.26 -11.26 26.08
N ALA A 389 2.69 -10.68 25.02
CA ALA A 389 3.02 -9.35 24.56
C ALA A 389 2.70 -8.27 25.61
N LYS A 390 1.53 -8.34 26.26
CA LYS A 390 1.15 -7.43 27.35
C LYS A 390 2.07 -7.55 28.56
N ALA A 391 2.56 -8.75 28.88
CA ALA A 391 3.48 -8.96 30.00
C ALA A 391 4.87 -8.37 29.72
N LYS A 392 5.38 -8.53 28.49
CA LYS A 392 6.71 -8.06 28.07
C LYS A 392 6.77 -6.56 27.78
N TYR A 393 5.69 -5.97 27.27
CA TYR A 393 5.66 -4.58 26.78
C TYR A 393 4.58 -3.76 27.48
N GLN A 394 4.79 -3.48 28.77
CA GLN A 394 3.81 -2.79 29.64
C GLN A 394 3.55 -1.32 29.24
N ASP A 395 4.49 -0.69 28.55
CA ASP A 395 4.35 0.68 28.06
C ASP A 395 3.42 0.79 26.84
N TYR A 396 3.12 -0.34 26.20
CA TYR A 396 2.31 -0.45 24.99
C TYR A 396 0.83 -0.74 25.31
N GLU A 397 -0.05 -0.21 24.48
CA GLU A 397 -1.48 -0.55 24.47
C GLU A 397 -1.75 -1.54 23.33
N PHE A 398 -1.96 -2.82 23.66
CA PHE A 398 -2.31 -3.84 22.67
C PHE A 398 -3.82 -3.90 22.44
N ILE A 399 -4.22 -3.62 21.21
CA ILE A 399 -5.57 -3.75 20.68
C ILE A 399 -5.64 -5.06 19.90
N SER A 400 -6.55 -5.95 20.29
CA SER A 400 -6.72 -7.26 19.66
C SER A 400 -8.04 -7.87 20.12
N ASP A 401 -8.72 -8.60 19.24
CA ASP A 401 -9.83 -9.47 19.62
C ASP A 401 -9.32 -10.91 19.76
N ASN A 402 -8.99 -11.32 20.99
CA ASN A 402 -8.44 -12.65 21.24
C ASN A 402 -9.42 -13.78 20.86
N SER A 403 -10.73 -13.50 20.76
CA SER A 403 -11.70 -14.51 20.30
C SER A 403 -11.50 -14.85 18.82
N ILE A 404 -11.01 -13.89 18.02
CA ILE A 404 -10.62 -14.11 16.62
C ILE A 404 -9.43 -15.08 16.57
N SER A 405 -8.41 -14.87 17.41
CA SER A 405 -7.24 -15.77 17.50
C SER A 405 -7.63 -17.22 17.80
N TRP A 406 -8.58 -17.44 18.72
CA TRP A 406 -9.13 -18.77 18.99
C TRP A 406 -9.86 -19.37 17.78
N SER A 407 -10.62 -18.55 17.05
CA SER A 407 -11.36 -18.99 15.86
C SER A 407 -10.46 -19.33 14.65
N ALA A 408 -9.24 -18.80 14.61
CA ALA A 408 -8.26 -19.05 13.54
C ALA A 408 -7.53 -20.40 13.67
N GLY A 409 -7.65 -21.05 14.84
CA GLY A 409 -7.10 -22.38 15.09
C GLY A 409 -7.65 -23.45 14.13
N LEU A 410 -6.84 -24.48 13.87
CA LEU A 410 -7.10 -25.50 12.83
C LEU A 410 -8.49 -26.16 12.90
N HIS A 411 -9.05 -26.30 14.11
CA HIS A 411 -10.35 -26.93 14.31
C HIS A 411 -11.55 -26.08 13.87
N ASN A 412 -11.44 -24.75 13.90
CA ASN A 412 -12.55 -23.82 13.63
C ASN A 412 -12.31 -22.90 12.42
N ARG A 413 -11.14 -23.04 11.77
CA ARG A 413 -10.65 -22.13 10.72
C ARG A 413 -11.59 -21.98 9.52
N TYR A 414 -12.29 -23.04 9.13
CA TYR A 414 -13.16 -23.05 7.94
C TYR A 414 -14.62 -22.92 8.36
N THR A 415 -14.94 -21.77 8.96
CA THR A 415 -16.28 -21.39 9.42
C THR A 415 -16.54 -19.92 9.14
N GLU A 416 -17.82 -19.52 9.10
CA GLU A 416 -18.19 -18.11 8.87
C GLU A 416 -17.70 -17.19 9.98
N ASN A 417 -17.64 -17.68 11.22
CA ASN A 417 -17.09 -16.92 12.34
C ASN A 417 -15.58 -16.64 12.17
N SER A 418 -14.81 -17.65 11.75
CA SER A 418 -13.39 -17.50 11.46
C SER A 418 -13.15 -16.60 10.23
N LEU A 419 -14.02 -16.68 9.21
CA LEU A 419 -14.01 -15.78 8.06
C LEU A 419 -14.18 -14.33 8.47
N ARG A 420 -15.19 -14.03 9.30
CA ARG A 420 -15.41 -12.68 9.84
C ARG A 420 -14.19 -12.20 10.61
N GLY A 421 -13.64 -13.07 11.46
CA GLY A 421 -12.44 -12.77 12.24
C GLY A 421 -11.24 -12.37 11.37
N VAL A 422 -10.90 -13.16 10.35
CA VAL A 422 -9.76 -12.84 9.47
C VAL A 422 -10.01 -11.60 8.61
N ILE A 423 -11.26 -11.33 8.20
CA ILE A 423 -11.61 -10.10 7.49
C ILE A 423 -11.40 -8.87 8.39
N LEU A 424 -11.83 -8.93 9.66
CA LEU A 424 -11.62 -7.85 10.63
C LEU A 424 -10.13 -7.63 10.90
N ASP A 425 -9.36 -8.70 11.11
CA ASP A 425 -7.91 -8.59 11.32
C ASP A 425 -7.22 -7.94 10.13
N ILE A 426 -7.51 -8.38 8.90
CA ILE A 426 -6.95 -7.79 7.68
C ILE A 426 -7.36 -6.31 7.56
N HIS A 427 -8.62 -5.99 7.85
CA HIS A 427 -9.11 -4.61 7.82
C HIS A 427 -8.31 -3.73 8.79
N PHE A 428 -8.23 -4.09 10.06
CA PHE A 428 -7.54 -3.26 11.06
C PHE A 428 -6.03 -3.20 10.85
N LEU A 429 -5.39 -4.28 10.39
CA LEU A 429 -3.99 -4.24 9.96
C LEU A 429 -3.78 -3.22 8.83
N SER A 430 -4.65 -3.23 7.81
CA SER A 430 -4.55 -2.32 6.66
C SER A 430 -4.74 -0.85 7.02
N GLN A 431 -5.52 -0.57 8.08
CA GLN A 431 -5.80 0.79 8.56
C GLN A 431 -4.65 1.37 9.40
N THR A 432 -3.65 0.59 9.82
CA THR A 432 -2.59 1.08 10.71
C THR A 432 -1.59 2.03 10.04
N ASN A 433 -0.84 2.80 10.82
CA ASN A 433 0.16 3.75 10.30
C ASN A 433 1.39 3.05 9.70
N TYR A 434 1.62 1.80 10.08
CA TYR A 434 2.74 0.97 9.64
C TYR A 434 2.45 -0.50 9.94
N LEU A 435 2.96 -1.41 9.11
CA LEU A 435 2.70 -2.85 9.23
C LEU A 435 3.98 -3.65 9.47
N VAL A 436 4.05 -4.40 10.57
CA VAL A 436 5.17 -5.31 10.86
C VAL A 436 4.68 -6.74 10.83
N CYS A 437 5.24 -7.58 9.95
CA CYS A 437 4.75 -8.94 9.77
C CYS A 437 5.76 -9.84 9.05
N THR A 438 5.31 -11.01 8.62
CA THR A 438 5.95 -11.85 7.60
C THR A 438 5.18 -11.79 6.28
N PHE A 439 5.84 -11.39 5.20
CA PHE A 439 5.26 -11.39 3.86
C PHE A 439 5.19 -12.77 3.23
N SER A 440 5.74 -13.82 3.84
CA SER A 440 5.36 -15.21 3.50
C SER A 440 3.86 -15.47 3.72
N SER A 441 3.22 -14.79 4.69
CA SER A 441 1.78 -14.90 4.95
C SER A 441 0.93 -14.07 3.98
N GLN A 442 -0.02 -14.74 3.31
CA GLN A 442 -0.99 -14.06 2.44
C GLN A 442 -1.85 -13.04 3.19
N VAL A 443 -2.13 -13.28 4.48
CA VAL A 443 -2.93 -12.36 5.32
C VAL A 443 -2.25 -11.00 5.40
N CYS A 444 -0.94 -10.96 5.65
CA CYS A 444 -0.21 -9.70 5.72
C CYS A 444 -0.14 -9.01 4.34
N ARG A 445 0.10 -9.78 3.28
CA ARG A 445 0.13 -9.22 1.92
C ARG A 445 -1.20 -8.60 1.51
N VAL A 446 -2.33 -9.22 1.85
CA VAL A 446 -3.65 -8.63 1.61
C VAL A 446 -3.85 -7.35 2.41
N ALA A 447 -3.47 -7.31 3.70
CA ALA A 447 -3.56 -6.09 4.49
C ALA A 447 -2.69 -4.96 3.91
N TYR A 448 -1.48 -5.30 3.46
CA TYR A 448 -0.57 -4.37 2.79
C TYR A 448 -1.13 -3.87 1.44
N GLU A 449 -1.75 -4.74 0.64
CA GLU A 449 -2.41 -4.35 -0.61
C GLU A 449 -3.57 -3.39 -0.34
N ILE A 450 -4.43 -3.67 0.64
CA ILE A 450 -5.53 -2.78 1.02
C ILE A 450 -5.00 -1.42 1.50
N MET A 451 -3.90 -1.41 2.27
CA MET A 451 -3.26 -0.19 2.76
C MET A 451 -2.88 0.77 1.61
N GLN A 452 -2.50 0.25 0.43
CA GLN A 452 -2.18 1.07 -0.74
C GLN A 452 -3.37 1.88 -1.27
N THR A 453 -4.59 1.54 -0.85
CA THR A 453 -5.82 2.21 -1.28
C THR A 453 -6.28 3.29 -0.31
N LEU A 454 -5.62 3.38 0.85
CA LEU A 454 -5.94 4.29 1.96
C LEU A 454 -4.98 5.50 2.02
N HIS A 455 -3.86 5.44 1.29
CA HIS A 455 -2.85 6.48 1.26
C HIS A 455 -2.39 6.76 -0.19
N PRO A 456 -1.83 7.95 -0.47
CA PRO A 456 -1.32 8.25 -1.82
C PRO A 456 -0.17 7.33 -2.26
N ASP A 457 0.72 7.02 -1.32
CA ASP A 457 1.81 6.06 -1.47
C ASP A 457 2.15 5.47 -0.09
N ALA A 458 1.76 4.22 0.13
CA ALA A 458 2.07 3.45 1.33
C ALA A 458 3.04 2.29 1.02
N SER A 459 3.75 2.36 -0.10
CA SER A 459 4.64 1.28 -0.55
C SER A 459 5.80 1.02 0.42
N SER A 460 6.15 1.98 1.27
CA SER A 460 7.19 1.83 2.29
C SER A 460 6.63 1.66 3.71
N TYR A 461 5.32 1.50 3.90
CA TYR A 461 4.68 1.48 5.23
C TYR A 461 4.67 0.08 5.84
N PHE A 462 5.76 -0.66 5.68
CA PHE A 462 5.88 -2.00 6.21
C PHE A 462 7.31 -2.37 6.62
N HIS A 463 7.42 -3.36 7.50
CA HIS A 463 8.64 -4.14 7.67
C HIS A 463 8.30 -5.62 7.68
N SER A 464 8.87 -6.37 6.74
CA SER A 464 8.71 -7.82 6.66
C SER A 464 9.92 -8.49 7.31
N LEU A 465 9.69 -9.49 8.17
CA LEU A 465 10.78 -10.26 8.78
C LEU A 465 11.37 -11.33 7.85
N ASP A 466 10.72 -11.59 6.71
CA ASP A 466 11.14 -12.62 5.76
C ASP A 466 11.13 -12.13 4.31
N ASP A 467 10.09 -12.45 3.55
CA ASP A 467 10.01 -12.21 2.12
C ASP A 467 9.87 -10.71 1.80
N ILE A 468 10.31 -10.34 0.60
CA ILE A 468 9.84 -9.10 -0.05
C ILE A 468 8.39 -9.26 -0.50
N TYR A 469 7.74 -8.18 -0.97
CA TYR A 469 6.40 -8.32 -1.53
C TYR A 469 6.43 -9.24 -2.76
N TYR A 470 5.46 -10.16 -2.83
CA TYR A 470 5.23 -11.00 -3.99
C TYR A 470 3.76 -11.39 -4.11
N PHE A 471 3.35 -11.70 -5.33
CA PHE A 471 2.06 -12.27 -5.66
C PHE A 471 2.23 -13.71 -6.15
N GLY A 472 1.47 -14.65 -5.57
CA GLY A 472 1.59 -16.07 -5.89
C GLY A 472 1.29 -16.34 -7.38
N GLY A 473 2.25 -16.92 -8.10
CA GLY A 473 2.13 -17.16 -9.55
C GLY A 473 2.46 -15.96 -10.43
N GLN A 474 3.10 -14.91 -9.89
CA GLN A 474 3.65 -13.79 -10.66
C GLN A 474 4.66 -14.23 -11.73
N ASN A 475 4.88 -13.37 -12.72
CA ASN A 475 6.03 -13.46 -13.60
C ASN A 475 7.33 -13.13 -12.86
N ALA A 476 8.47 -13.39 -13.49
CA ALA A 476 9.78 -13.17 -12.88
C ALA A 476 9.96 -11.73 -12.37
N HIS A 477 10.25 -11.58 -11.08
CA HIS A 477 10.60 -10.30 -10.47
C HIS A 477 12.06 -9.98 -10.81
N ASN A 478 12.25 -8.92 -11.59
CA ASN A 478 13.57 -8.51 -12.06
C ASN A 478 13.93 -7.13 -11.54
N GLN A 479 15.22 -6.94 -11.34
CA GLN A 479 15.87 -5.67 -11.06
C GLN A 479 16.98 -5.43 -12.10
N ILE A 480 17.42 -4.18 -12.22
CA ILE A 480 18.53 -3.78 -13.09
C ILE A 480 19.67 -3.28 -12.21
N ALA A 481 20.86 -3.85 -12.38
CA ALA A 481 22.07 -3.33 -11.74
C ALA A 481 22.36 -1.91 -12.23
N ILE A 482 22.58 -0.98 -11.29
CA ILE A 482 22.90 0.43 -11.57
C ILE A 482 24.34 0.77 -11.19
N TYR A 483 24.97 -0.01 -10.32
CA TYR A 483 26.37 0.12 -9.93
C TYR A 483 27.09 -1.23 -10.03
N PRO A 484 28.38 -1.23 -10.40
CA PRO A 484 29.14 -2.46 -10.47
C PRO A 484 29.36 -3.06 -9.07
N HIS A 485 29.50 -4.37 -9.00
CA HIS A 485 29.88 -5.08 -7.77
C HIS A 485 30.91 -6.15 -8.06
N GLN A 486 32.06 -6.02 -7.41
CA GLN A 486 33.04 -7.09 -7.31
C GLN A 486 32.74 -7.92 -6.04
N PRO A 487 32.56 -9.25 -6.18
CA PRO A 487 32.39 -10.18 -5.07
C PRO A 487 33.50 -10.05 -4.04
N ARG A 488 33.16 -9.97 -2.76
CA ARG A 488 34.13 -10.02 -1.65
C ARG A 488 34.29 -11.43 -1.10
N SER A 489 33.26 -12.25 -1.26
CA SER A 489 33.21 -13.65 -0.83
C SER A 489 32.80 -14.57 -1.99
N GLY A 490 32.88 -15.89 -1.78
CA GLY A 490 32.33 -16.86 -2.72
C GLY A 490 30.79 -16.92 -2.76
N GLU A 491 30.12 -16.24 -1.83
CA GLU A 491 28.66 -16.17 -1.73
C GLU A 491 28.07 -15.01 -2.56
N ASP A 492 28.91 -14.03 -2.92
CA ASP A 492 28.49 -12.82 -3.65
C ASP A 492 28.47 -13.07 -5.17
N ILE A 493 27.58 -12.37 -5.88
CA ILE A 493 27.56 -12.35 -7.34
C ILE A 493 28.16 -11.06 -7.92
N PRO A 494 28.90 -11.14 -9.03
CA PRO A 494 29.34 -9.95 -9.72
C PRO A 494 28.16 -9.26 -10.41
N LEU A 495 28.20 -7.93 -10.44
CA LEU A 495 27.24 -7.10 -11.16
C LEU A 495 27.96 -6.10 -12.05
N GLU A 496 27.47 -5.92 -13.27
CA GLU A 496 27.79 -4.77 -14.12
C GLU A 496 26.53 -3.93 -14.37
N PRO A 497 26.63 -2.59 -14.50
CA PRO A 497 25.48 -1.75 -14.81
C PRO A 497 24.74 -2.23 -16.06
N GLY A 498 23.44 -2.40 -15.95
CA GLY A 498 22.56 -2.94 -17.00
C GLY A 498 22.28 -4.44 -16.92
N ASP A 499 23.01 -5.19 -16.08
CA ASP A 499 22.71 -6.61 -15.85
C ASP A 499 21.31 -6.77 -15.23
N VAL A 500 20.57 -7.78 -15.70
CA VAL A 500 19.25 -8.14 -15.16
C VAL A 500 19.43 -9.15 -14.04
N VAL A 501 18.93 -8.81 -12.86
CA VAL A 501 18.97 -9.66 -11.66
C VAL A 501 17.57 -10.16 -11.36
N GLY A 502 17.37 -11.47 -11.31
CA GLY A 502 16.14 -12.07 -10.78
C GLY A 502 16.24 -12.11 -9.26
N VAL A 503 15.50 -11.25 -8.57
CA VAL A 503 15.53 -11.18 -7.10
C VAL A 503 14.76 -12.36 -6.49
N ALA A 504 15.33 -12.95 -5.44
CA ALA A 504 14.68 -13.97 -4.63
C ALA A 504 14.16 -13.40 -3.30
N GLY A 505 14.89 -12.45 -2.70
CA GLY A 505 14.50 -11.78 -1.47
C GLY A 505 15.58 -10.81 -0.98
N ASN A 506 15.21 -9.99 0.00
CA ASN A 506 16.08 -9.07 0.73
C ASN A 506 16.34 -9.66 2.11
N HIS A 507 17.59 -9.67 2.57
CA HIS A 507 17.95 -10.20 3.89
C HIS A 507 17.84 -9.15 5.00
N TRP A 508 17.49 -7.90 4.66
CA TRP A 508 17.32 -6.79 5.58
C TRP A 508 18.61 -6.40 6.35
N ASP A 509 19.78 -6.84 5.86
CA ASP A 509 21.11 -6.57 6.39
C ASP A 509 21.98 -5.71 5.44
N GLY A 510 21.37 -5.20 4.36
CA GLY A 510 22.04 -4.47 3.28
C GLY A 510 22.36 -5.32 2.04
N TYR A 511 22.13 -6.63 2.10
CA TYR A 511 22.25 -7.55 0.97
C TYR A 511 20.90 -8.16 0.57
N SER A 512 20.80 -8.49 -0.70
CA SER A 512 19.71 -9.26 -1.29
C SER A 512 20.28 -10.51 -1.95
N LYS A 513 19.44 -11.53 -2.14
CA LYS A 513 19.78 -12.76 -2.85
C LYS A 513 19.08 -12.79 -4.20
N GLY A 514 19.76 -13.28 -5.22
CA GLY A 514 19.17 -13.40 -6.56
C GLY A 514 20.11 -14.03 -7.56
N ILE A 515 19.65 -14.08 -8.82
CA ILE A 515 20.38 -14.64 -9.95
C ILE A 515 20.74 -13.52 -10.95
N ASN A 516 22.03 -13.32 -11.22
CA ASN A 516 22.45 -12.52 -12.37
C ASN A 516 22.14 -13.33 -13.63
N ARG A 517 21.12 -12.92 -14.40
CA ARG A 517 20.59 -13.71 -15.53
C ARG A 517 21.58 -13.82 -16.68
N LYS A 518 22.47 -12.85 -16.84
CA LYS A 518 23.49 -12.86 -17.90
C LYS A 518 24.54 -13.92 -17.66
N MET A 519 24.90 -14.16 -16.41
CA MET A 519 25.94 -15.11 -16.01
C MET A 519 25.38 -16.45 -15.50
N GLY A 520 24.09 -16.53 -15.21
CA GLY A 520 23.46 -17.71 -14.61
C GLY A 520 23.94 -18.03 -13.21
N ARG A 521 24.49 -17.06 -12.47
CA ARG A 521 25.02 -17.24 -11.10
C ARG A 521 24.06 -16.68 -10.06
N THR A 522 23.85 -17.46 -9.01
CA THR A 522 23.01 -17.11 -7.86
C THR A 522 23.87 -16.83 -6.64
N GLY A 523 23.53 -15.78 -5.88
CA GLY A 523 24.23 -15.42 -4.65
C GLY A 523 23.77 -14.06 -4.13
N LEU A 524 24.58 -13.47 -3.26
CA LEU A 524 24.30 -12.21 -2.59
C LEU A 524 24.79 -11.01 -3.39
N TYR A 525 24.09 -9.89 -3.28
CA TYR A 525 24.54 -8.60 -3.81
C TYR A 525 24.02 -7.46 -2.93
N PRO A 526 24.75 -6.32 -2.84
CA PRO A 526 24.29 -5.18 -2.05
C PRO A 526 22.99 -4.58 -2.62
N SER A 527 21.96 -4.48 -1.78
CA SER A 527 20.59 -4.11 -2.21
C SER A 527 20.52 -2.70 -2.84
N TYR A 528 21.40 -1.77 -2.44
CA TYR A 528 21.41 -0.40 -2.99
C TYR A 528 21.97 -0.31 -4.44
N LYS A 529 22.55 -1.39 -4.97
CA LYS A 529 23.21 -1.40 -6.29
C LYS A 529 22.29 -1.74 -7.45
N VAL A 530 21.02 -1.93 -7.18
CA VAL A 530 20.01 -2.29 -8.15
C VAL A 530 18.84 -1.30 -8.10
N LYS A 531 18.05 -1.27 -9.15
CA LYS A 531 16.74 -0.63 -9.19
C LYS A 531 15.68 -1.62 -9.67
N GLU A 532 14.45 -1.45 -9.24
CA GLU A 532 13.32 -2.25 -9.71
C GLU A 532 13.15 -2.14 -11.23
N LYS A 533 12.86 -3.27 -11.89
CA LYS A 533 12.48 -3.31 -13.30
C LYS A 533 10.95 -3.41 -13.39
N VAL A 534 10.28 -2.27 -13.50
CA VAL A 534 8.82 -2.23 -13.66
C VAL A 534 8.46 -2.73 -15.07
N GLU A 535 7.73 -3.83 -15.14
CA GLU A 535 7.25 -4.40 -16.40
C GLU A 535 5.89 -3.77 -16.76
N THR A 536 5.70 -3.42 -18.03
CA THR A 536 4.44 -2.86 -18.53
C THR A 536 3.78 -3.80 -19.52
N VAL A 537 2.46 -3.88 -19.48
CA VAL A 537 1.63 -4.68 -20.39
C VAL A 537 0.56 -3.80 -21.00
N LYS A 538 0.25 -4.03 -22.27
CA LYS A 538 -0.83 -3.35 -22.98
C LYS A 538 -2.19 -3.92 -22.56
N TYR A 539 -2.74 -3.35 -21.49
CA TYR A 539 -4.10 -3.64 -21.04
C TYR A 539 -5.14 -2.82 -21.83
N PRO A 540 -6.41 -3.23 -21.80
CA PRO A 540 -7.52 -2.39 -22.24
C PRO A 540 -7.68 -1.13 -21.40
N THR A 541 -8.03 -0.02 -22.06
CA THR A 541 -8.22 1.29 -21.41
C THR A 541 -9.69 1.67 -21.22
N TYR A 542 -10.64 0.88 -21.73
CA TYR A 542 -12.10 1.09 -21.57
C TYR A 542 -12.55 2.56 -21.74
N PRO A 543 -12.26 3.23 -22.88
CA PRO A 543 -12.54 4.66 -23.06
C PRO A 543 -14.04 5.01 -22.98
N GLU A 544 -14.93 4.04 -23.12
CA GLU A 544 -16.37 4.19 -22.90
C GLU A 544 -16.69 4.52 -21.44
N ALA A 545 -15.94 3.96 -20.49
CA ALA A 545 -16.07 4.25 -19.07
C ALA A 545 -15.56 5.66 -18.75
N ASP A 546 -14.43 6.04 -19.35
CA ASP A 546 -13.80 7.35 -19.13
C ASP A 546 -14.71 8.52 -19.59
N LYS A 547 -15.57 8.31 -20.58
CA LYS A 547 -16.56 9.33 -21.01
C LYS A 547 -17.66 9.58 -19.97
N LEU A 548 -17.98 8.59 -19.13
CA LEU A 548 -19.00 8.72 -18.10
C LEU A 548 -18.50 9.51 -16.87
N LEU A 549 -17.18 9.67 -16.73
CA LEU A 549 -16.56 10.50 -15.68
C LEU A 549 -16.66 12.02 -15.93
N HIS A 550 -16.94 12.42 -17.17
CA HIS A 550 -16.96 13.82 -17.61
C HIS A 550 -18.37 14.33 -17.97
N LEU A 551 -19.40 13.53 -17.70
CA LEU A 551 -20.82 13.90 -17.72
C LEU A 551 -21.28 14.16 -16.29
#